data_AF-A0A943LKR2-F1
#
_entry.id   AF-A0A943LKR2-F1
#
_cell.length_a   1.000
_cell.length_b   1.000
_cell.length_c   1.000
_cell.angle_alpha   90.00
_cell.angle_beta   90.00
_cell.angle_gamma   90.00
#
_symmetry.space_group_name_H-M   'P 1'
#
loop_
_entity.id
_entity.type
_entity.pdbx_description
1 polymer ?
#
loop_
_entity_poly.entity_id
_entity_poly.type
_entity_poly.pdbx_seq_one_letter_code
_entity_poly.pdbx_strand_id
1 'polypeptide(L)'
;MYKNGSTANITVLLSLLESNSFSEMSDRLYAYQSIIKMDKKLIEDNKTKMSELEKSSESIKHKQENLQAINEDINKKLSLTNEKKSEVDKKRADLLNEKEKIANKIKENEEKLISHQLSVVYSDNPTYSQLNDAIVNLKGLLPQISTASVKSKINSAISEAQYKLSLMNNNSNSSNDDNNTSYKATYEMEATAYYGHGITAMGTKPVRDPNGLSTVAVDKTVIPLGSKLYIPGYGYAIAADTGGAIKQMKIDLFMNTREECYAFGRRKVTVHVIAYPGEW
;
A
#
# COMPACT_ATOMS: atom_id res chain seq x y z
N MET A 1 -68.43 -33.71 46.57
CA MET A 1 -69.57 -33.72 47.52
C MET A 1 -70.58 -32.59 47.28
N TYR A 2 -70.72 -32.09 46.04
CA TYR A 2 -71.83 -31.23 45.65
C TYR A 2 -72.64 -31.96 44.56
N LYS A 3 -73.61 -32.76 45.00
CA LYS A 3 -74.77 -33.07 44.16
C LYS A 3 -75.72 -31.88 44.32
N ASN A 4 -76.19 -31.33 43.20
CA ASN A 4 -77.26 -30.34 42.99
C ASN A 4 -77.61 -29.42 44.18
N GLY A 5 -77.56 -28.10 43.99
CA GLY A 5 -77.82 -27.09 45.04
C GLY A 5 -79.09 -27.27 45.88
N SER A 6 -80.06 -28.07 45.43
CA SER A 6 -81.21 -28.52 46.23
C SER A 6 -80.83 -29.47 47.37
N THR A 7 -80.01 -30.50 47.12
CA THR A 7 -79.67 -31.51 48.14
C THR A 7 -78.73 -31.00 49.23
N ALA A 8 -77.80 -30.09 48.88
CA ALA A 8 -76.92 -29.46 49.89
C ALA A 8 -77.70 -28.57 50.86
N ASN A 9 -78.69 -27.82 50.37
CA ASN A 9 -79.55 -26.98 51.20
C ASN A 9 -80.44 -27.82 52.14
N ILE A 10 -80.95 -28.96 51.64
CA ILE A 10 -81.75 -29.89 52.45
C ILE A 10 -80.90 -30.52 53.57
N THR A 11 -79.65 -30.94 53.29
CA THR A 11 -78.75 -31.49 54.31
C THR A 11 -78.38 -30.47 55.40
N VAL A 12 -78.17 -29.20 55.02
CA VAL A 12 -77.92 -28.10 55.98
C VAL A 12 -79.15 -27.83 56.84
N LEU A 13 -80.35 -27.83 56.25
CA LEU A 13 -81.60 -27.65 57.00
C LEU A 13 -81.85 -28.80 57.99
N LEU A 14 -81.63 -30.05 57.56
CA LEU A 14 -81.74 -31.22 58.41
C LEU A 14 -80.73 -31.19 59.57
N SER A 15 -79.47 -30.83 59.32
CA SER A 15 -78.46 -30.75 60.39
C SER A 15 -78.70 -29.61 61.39
N LEU A 16 -79.42 -28.56 60.99
CA LEU A 16 -79.90 -27.52 61.91
C LEU A 16 -81.07 -28.02 62.76
N LEU A 17 -81.99 -28.78 62.17
CA LEU A 17 -83.15 -29.38 62.86
C LEU A 17 -82.75 -30.50 63.84
N GLU A 18 -81.63 -31.20 63.58
CA GLU A 18 -81.05 -32.24 64.45
C GLU A 18 -80.21 -31.67 65.61
N SER A 19 -80.16 -30.36 65.81
CA SER A 19 -79.40 -29.74 66.91
C SER A 19 -80.07 -30.00 68.27
N ASN A 20 -79.26 -30.25 69.31
CA ASN A 20 -79.77 -30.58 70.65
C ASN A 20 -80.19 -29.34 71.46
N SER A 21 -79.81 -28.14 71.00
CA SER A 21 -80.18 -26.87 71.63
C SER A 21 -80.19 -25.73 70.61
N PHE A 22 -80.93 -24.66 70.94
CA PHE A 22 -80.95 -23.45 70.11
C PHE A 22 -79.56 -22.81 69.96
N SER A 23 -78.70 -22.90 70.99
CA SER A 23 -77.31 -22.40 70.91
C SER A 23 -76.51 -23.19 69.88
N GLU A 24 -76.61 -24.53 69.91
CA GLU A 24 -75.93 -25.40 68.93
C GLU A 24 -76.46 -25.17 67.50
N MET A 25 -77.76 -24.96 67.34
CA MET A 25 -78.36 -24.59 66.06
C MET A 25 -77.77 -23.28 65.53
N SER A 26 -77.66 -22.27 66.40
CA SER A 26 -77.11 -20.96 66.08
C SER A 26 -75.63 -21.06 65.66
N ASP A 27 -74.81 -21.80 66.41
CA ASP A 27 -73.39 -21.98 66.10
C ASP A 27 -73.18 -22.72 64.76
N ARG A 28 -73.97 -23.77 64.51
CA ARG A 28 -73.97 -24.47 63.20
C ARG A 28 -74.39 -23.54 62.07
N LEU A 29 -75.42 -22.72 62.28
CA LEU A 29 -75.89 -21.74 61.28
C LEU A 29 -74.79 -20.73 60.94
N TYR A 30 -74.11 -20.17 61.94
CA TYR A 30 -72.98 -19.24 61.74
C TYR A 30 -71.81 -19.91 61.01
N ALA A 31 -71.49 -21.17 61.35
CA ALA A 31 -70.45 -21.93 60.66
C ALA A 31 -70.81 -22.16 59.19
N TYR A 32 -72.04 -22.57 58.88
CA TYR A 32 -72.49 -22.75 57.50
C TYR A 32 -72.51 -21.43 56.71
N GLN A 33 -72.96 -20.32 57.29
CA GLN A 33 -72.91 -19.01 56.65
C GLN A 33 -71.46 -18.60 56.32
N SER A 34 -70.53 -18.86 57.24
CA SER A 34 -69.10 -18.59 57.04
C SER A 34 -68.50 -19.44 55.92
N ILE A 35 -68.83 -20.74 55.87
CA ILE A 35 -68.41 -21.66 54.81
C ILE A 35 -68.95 -21.20 53.45
N ILE A 36 -70.25 -20.91 53.35
CA ILE A 36 -70.87 -20.43 52.09
C ILE A 36 -70.22 -19.14 51.61
N LYS A 37 -69.89 -18.22 52.53
CA LYS A 37 -69.18 -16.97 52.19
C LYS A 37 -67.78 -17.25 51.65
N MET A 38 -67.06 -18.17 52.29
CA MET A 38 -65.71 -18.58 51.88
C MET A 38 -65.73 -19.30 50.52
N ASP A 39 -66.69 -20.18 50.27
CA ASP A 39 -66.87 -20.86 48.99
C ASP A 39 -67.23 -19.90 47.86
N LYS A 40 -68.13 -18.94 48.11
CA LYS A 40 -68.44 -17.88 47.14
C LYS A 40 -67.19 -17.08 46.78
N LYS A 41 -66.37 -16.73 47.78
CA LYS A 41 -65.10 -16.03 47.55
C LYS A 41 -64.13 -16.89 46.74
N LEU A 42 -63.97 -18.17 47.08
CA LEU A 42 -63.12 -19.10 46.32
C LEU A 42 -63.57 -19.27 44.87
N ILE A 43 -64.87 -19.33 44.62
CA ILE A 43 -65.42 -19.41 43.26
C ILE A 43 -65.10 -18.13 42.47
N GLU A 44 -65.25 -16.96 43.10
CA GLU A 44 -64.94 -15.68 42.46
C GLU A 44 -63.43 -15.53 42.17
N ASP A 45 -62.58 -15.89 43.14
CA ASP A 45 -61.12 -15.90 42.98
C ASP A 45 -60.68 -16.89 41.89
N ASN A 46 -61.36 -18.03 41.75
CA ASN A 46 -61.07 -18.99 40.67
C ASN A 46 -61.54 -18.50 39.30
N LYS A 47 -62.70 -17.83 39.23
CA LYS A 47 -63.19 -17.22 37.98
C LYS A 47 -62.27 -16.12 37.48
N THR A 48 -61.82 -15.25 38.38
CA THR A 48 -60.87 -14.17 38.03
C THR A 48 -59.56 -14.73 37.50
N LYS A 49 -58.96 -15.71 38.20
CA LYS A 49 -57.76 -16.42 37.72
C LYS A 49 -57.98 -17.12 36.38
N MET A 50 -59.14 -17.74 36.17
CA MET A 50 -59.46 -18.38 34.88
C MET A 50 -59.45 -17.34 33.75
N SER A 51 -60.07 -16.17 33.97
CA SER A 51 -60.08 -15.09 32.98
C SER A 51 -58.68 -14.53 32.70
N GLU A 52 -57.83 -14.41 33.73
CA GLU A 52 -56.43 -13.99 33.54
C GLU A 52 -55.62 -15.01 32.76
N LEU A 53 -55.79 -16.30 33.05
CA LEU A 53 -55.14 -17.39 32.32
C LEU A 53 -55.58 -17.44 30.86
N GLU A 54 -56.86 -17.23 30.58
CA GLU A 54 -57.39 -17.14 29.20
C GLU A 54 -56.72 -16.01 28.42
N LYS A 55 -56.67 -14.79 28.99
CA LYS A 55 -55.97 -13.64 28.37
C LYS A 55 -54.49 -13.93 28.12
N SER A 56 -53.82 -14.57 29.08
CA SER A 56 -52.41 -14.95 28.93
C SER A 56 -52.23 -16.00 27.83
N SER A 57 -53.11 -16.99 27.75
CA SER A 57 -53.10 -18.03 26.71
C SER A 57 -53.25 -17.42 25.32
N GLU A 58 -54.19 -16.50 25.16
CA GLU A 58 -54.41 -15.79 23.89
C GLU A 58 -53.20 -14.93 23.49
N SER A 59 -52.59 -14.21 24.44
CA SER A 59 -51.36 -13.46 24.21
C SER A 59 -50.19 -14.36 23.77
N ILE A 60 -50.03 -15.52 24.42
CA ILE A 60 -49.00 -16.51 24.07
C ILE A 60 -49.22 -17.04 22.65
N LYS A 61 -50.47 -17.36 22.30
CA LYS A 61 -50.83 -17.84 20.96
C LYS A 61 -50.45 -16.82 19.88
N HIS A 62 -50.81 -15.54 20.07
CA HIS A 62 -50.41 -14.48 19.14
C HIS A 62 -48.89 -14.32 19.03
N LYS A 63 -48.16 -14.41 20.14
CA LYS A 63 -46.69 -14.37 20.12
C LYS A 63 -46.10 -15.56 19.35
N GLN A 64 -46.69 -16.74 19.49
CA GLN A 64 -46.25 -17.93 18.77
C GLN A 64 -46.49 -17.80 17.25
N GLU A 65 -47.65 -17.30 16.85
CA GLU A 65 -47.97 -17.02 15.43
C GLU A 65 -46.99 -15.99 14.84
N ASN A 66 -46.71 -14.91 15.57
CA ASN A 66 -45.74 -13.90 15.14
C ASN A 66 -44.32 -14.46 15.01
N LEU A 67 -43.87 -15.28 15.98
CA LEU A 67 -42.56 -15.94 15.91
C LEU A 67 -42.45 -16.88 14.71
N GLN A 68 -43.52 -17.61 14.40
CA GLN A 68 -43.56 -18.48 13.23
C GLN A 68 -43.42 -17.68 11.93
N ALA A 69 -44.19 -16.59 11.78
CA ALA A 69 -44.11 -15.71 10.61
C ALA A 69 -42.73 -15.08 10.44
N ILE A 70 -42.09 -14.66 11.54
CA ILE A 70 -40.72 -14.11 11.53
C ILE A 70 -39.71 -15.17 11.08
N ASN A 71 -39.82 -16.40 11.59
CA ASN A 71 -38.91 -17.49 11.20
C ASN A 71 -39.05 -17.84 9.71
N GLU A 72 -40.26 -17.83 9.18
CA GLU A 72 -40.50 -18.05 7.74
C GLU A 72 -39.86 -16.95 6.88
N ASP A 73 -40.01 -15.68 7.26
CA ASP A 73 -39.37 -14.56 6.55
C ASP A 73 -37.84 -14.62 6.63
N ILE A 74 -37.27 -14.96 7.80
CA ILE A 74 -35.83 -15.15 7.97
C ILE A 74 -35.32 -16.24 7.05
N ASN A 75 -35.99 -17.40 7.01
CA ASN A 75 -35.58 -18.52 6.16
C ASN A 75 -35.64 -18.15 4.67
N LYS A 76 -36.68 -17.41 4.25
CA LYS A 76 -36.81 -16.91 2.88
C LYS A 76 -35.67 -15.95 2.52
N LYS A 77 -35.37 -14.98 3.39
CA LYS A 77 -34.26 -14.04 3.21
C LYS A 77 -32.91 -14.74 3.18
N LEU A 78 -32.72 -15.76 4.00
CA LEU A 78 -31.49 -16.54 4.06
C LEU A 78 -31.28 -17.34 2.77
N SER A 79 -32.33 -17.96 2.22
CA SER A 79 -32.26 -18.63 0.90
C SER A 79 -31.85 -17.66 -0.21
N LEU A 80 -32.54 -16.51 -0.31
CA LEU A 80 -32.24 -15.48 -1.31
C LEU A 80 -30.80 -14.95 -1.18
N THR A 81 -30.31 -14.80 0.05
CA THR A 81 -28.95 -14.31 0.30
C THR A 81 -27.91 -15.35 -0.14
N ASN A 82 -28.16 -16.63 0.11
CA ASN A 82 -27.26 -17.71 -0.32
C ASN A 82 -27.22 -17.84 -1.85
N GLU A 83 -28.36 -17.71 -2.51
CA GLU A 83 -28.44 -17.69 -3.99
C GLU A 83 -27.62 -16.52 -4.57
N LYS A 84 -27.84 -15.30 -4.07
CA LYS A 84 -27.08 -14.12 -4.49
C LYS A 84 -25.58 -14.27 -4.23
N LYS A 85 -25.21 -14.85 -3.09
CA LYS A 85 -23.80 -15.13 -2.77
C LYS A 85 -23.18 -16.09 -3.78
N SER A 86 -23.86 -17.18 -4.11
CA SER A 86 -23.40 -18.13 -5.13
C SER A 86 -23.24 -17.48 -6.50
N GLU A 87 -24.15 -16.59 -6.89
CA GLU A 87 -24.06 -15.84 -8.14
C GLU A 87 -22.84 -14.90 -8.16
N VAL A 88 -22.60 -14.18 -7.07
CA VAL A 88 -21.44 -13.30 -6.91
C VAL A 88 -20.14 -14.10 -6.97
N ASP A 89 -20.08 -15.27 -6.32
CA ASP A 89 -18.90 -16.14 -6.32
C ASP A 89 -18.58 -16.66 -7.74
N LYS A 90 -19.61 -17.03 -8.52
CA LYS A 90 -19.45 -17.41 -9.94
C LYS A 90 -18.90 -16.25 -10.77
N LYS A 91 -19.54 -15.08 -10.70
CA LYS A 91 -19.08 -13.88 -11.42
C LYS A 91 -17.65 -13.49 -11.05
N ARG A 92 -17.27 -13.64 -9.78
CA ARG A 92 -15.90 -13.38 -9.31
C ARG A 92 -14.90 -14.38 -9.91
N ALA A 93 -15.25 -15.66 -9.98
CA ALA A 93 -14.42 -16.67 -10.61
C ALA A 93 -14.21 -16.39 -12.11
N ASP A 94 -15.29 -16.02 -12.82
CA ASP A 94 -15.22 -15.66 -14.24
C ASP A 94 -14.33 -14.44 -14.48
N LEU A 95 -14.50 -13.37 -13.69
CA LEU A 95 -13.67 -12.16 -13.75
C LEU A 95 -12.19 -12.44 -13.45
N LEU A 96 -11.88 -13.36 -12.52
CA LEU A 96 -10.51 -13.75 -12.22
C LEU A 96 -9.87 -14.47 -13.42
N ASN A 97 -10.60 -15.37 -14.07
CA ASN A 97 -10.15 -16.08 -15.27
C ASN A 97 -9.94 -15.11 -16.45
N GLU A 98 -10.85 -14.15 -16.65
CA GLU A 98 -10.68 -13.11 -17.67
C GLU A 98 -9.47 -12.21 -17.39
N LYS A 99 -9.29 -11.79 -16.13
CA LYS A 99 -8.13 -11.02 -15.70
C LYS A 99 -6.82 -11.76 -15.99
N GLU A 100 -6.78 -13.07 -15.74
CA GLU A 100 -5.60 -13.90 -16.04
C GLU A 100 -5.32 -13.97 -17.55
N LYS A 101 -6.35 -14.19 -18.37
CA LYS A 101 -6.22 -14.17 -19.84
C LYS A 101 -5.68 -12.84 -20.36
N ILE A 102 -6.20 -11.72 -19.84
CA ILE A 102 -5.75 -10.38 -20.21
C ILE A 102 -4.30 -10.17 -19.76
N ALA A 103 -3.95 -10.55 -18.54
CA ALA A 103 -2.57 -10.44 -18.03
C ALA A 103 -1.58 -11.24 -18.88
N ASN A 104 -1.94 -12.46 -19.28
CA ASN A 104 -1.13 -13.29 -20.17
C ASN A 104 -0.95 -12.64 -21.55
N LYS A 105 -2.01 -12.06 -22.11
CA LYS A 105 -1.95 -11.37 -23.40
C LYS A 105 -1.14 -10.07 -23.35
N ILE A 106 -1.23 -9.30 -22.26
CA ILE A 106 -0.38 -8.13 -22.01
C ILE A 106 1.08 -8.57 -21.96
N LYS A 107 1.39 -9.59 -21.17
CA LYS A 107 2.76 -10.14 -21.08
C LYS A 107 3.28 -10.57 -22.44
N GLU A 108 2.51 -11.30 -23.23
CA GLU A 108 2.90 -11.74 -24.58
C GLU A 108 3.20 -10.55 -25.51
N ASN A 109 2.35 -9.52 -25.49
CA ASN A 109 2.56 -8.32 -26.28
C ASN A 109 3.78 -7.52 -25.82
N GLU A 110 3.96 -7.37 -24.51
CA GLU A 110 5.13 -6.70 -23.92
C GLU A 110 6.43 -7.45 -24.26
N GLU A 111 6.42 -8.79 -24.25
CA GLU A 111 7.56 -9.61 -24.68
C GLU A 111 7.87 -9.45 -26.17
N LYS A 112 6.83 -9.35 -27.02
CA LYS A 112 7.00 -9.05 -28.45
C LYS A 112 7.63 -7.68 -28.67
N LEU A 113 7.20 -6.65 -27.93
CA LEU A 113 7.73 -5.28 -28.05
C LEU A 113 9.24 -5.20 -27.78
N ILE A 114 9.74 -6.01 -26.85
CA ILE A 114 11.18 -6.02 -26.50
C ILE A 114 11.99 -7.07 -27.26
N SER A 115 11.32 -7.99 -27.97
CA SER A 115 11.95 -9.18 -28.57
C SER A 115 13.11 -8.85 -29.51
N HIS A 116 12.97 -7.79 -30.31
CA HIS A 116 14.01 -7.35 -31.24
C HIS A 116 15.24 -6.81 -30.49
N GLN A 117 15.06 -5.96 -29.49
CA GLN A 117 16.17 -5.42 -28.71
C GLN A 117 16.86 -6.54 -27.93
N LEU A 118 16.10 -7.50 -27.39
CA LEU A 118 16.67 -8.69 -26.76
C LEU A 118 17.50 -9.52 -27.76
N SER A 119 17.01 -9.74 -28.97
CA SER A 119 17.77 -10.50 -29.98
C SER A 119 19.05 -9.79 -30.38
N VAL A 120 19.06 -8.46 -30.45
CA VAL A 120 20.27 -7.65 -30.66
C VAL A 120 21.25 -7.84 -29.49
N VAL A 121 20.79 -7.67 -28.25
CA VAL A 121 21.64 -7.79 -27.05
C VAL A 121 22.25 -9.19 -26.93
N TYR A 122 21.47 -10.25 -27.18
CA TYR A 122 21.92 -11.64 -27.05
C TYR A 122 22.53 -12.23 -28.33
N SER A 123 22.64 -11.46 -29.41
CA SER A 123 23.39 -11.92 -30.58
C SER A 123 24.87 -12.18 -30.26
N ASP A 124 25.51 -13.00 -31.07
CA ASP A 124 26.90 -13.44 -30.86
C ASP A 124 27.89 -12.28 -31.01
N ASN A 125 27.67 -11.39 -32.00
CA ASN A 125 28.57 -10.26 -32.30
C ASN A 125 27.79 -8.96 -32.60
N PRO A 126 27.10 -8.35 -31.61
CA PRO A 126 26.43 -7.08 -31.82
C PRO A 126 27.45 -5.96 -31.96
N THR A 127 27.15 -4.96 -32.78
CA THR A 127 27.98 -3.75 -32.88
C THR A 127 27.73 -2.79 -31.71
N TYR A 128 28.68 -1.90 -31.46
CA TYR A 128 28.59 -0.87 -30.41
C TYR A 128 27.33 0.02 -30.56
N SER A 129 27.02 0.46 -31.78
CA SER A 129 25.80 1.26 -32.07
C SER A 129 24.55 0.45 -31.76
N GLN A 130 24.48 -0.80 -32.24
CA GLN A 130 23.33 -1.67 -32.02
C GLN A 130 23.05 -1.92 -30.53
N LEU A 131 24.09 -2.08 -29.70
CA LEU A 131 23.94 -2.22 -28.24
C LEU A 131 23.46 -0.92 -27.59
N ASN A 132 24.00 0.24 -27.96
CA ASN A 132 23.55 1.51 -27.41
C ASN A 132 22.11 1.85 -27.81
N ASP A 133 21.76 1.64 -29.08
CA ASP A 133 20.40 1.83 -29.58
C ASP A 133 19.42 0.88 -28.87
N ALA A 134 19.82 -0.37 -28.64
CA ALA A 134 19.02 -1.32 -27.86
C ALA A 134 18.81 -0.83 -26.42
N ILE A 135 19.85 -0.33 -25.73
CA ILE A 135 19.74 0.19 -24.36
C ILE A 135 18.80 1.40 -24.29
N VAL A 136 18.96 2.37 -25.20
CA VAL A 136 18.12 3.58 -25.24
C VAL A 136 16.66 3.20 -25.46
N ASN A 137 16.39 2.32 -26.42
CA ASN A 137 15.03 1.85 -26.72
C ASN A 137 14.43 1.07 -25.54
N LEU A 138 15.19 0.16 -24.91
CA LEU A 138 14.75 -0.60 -23.75
C LEU A 138 14.45 0.30 -22.54
N LYS A 139 15.28 1.32 -22.29
CA LYS A 139 15.02 2.32 -21.24
C LYS A 139 13.78 3.16 -21.53
N GLY A 140 13.56 3.54 -22.79
CA GLY A 140 12.36 4.27 -23.22
C GLY A 140 11.06 3.47 -23.10
N LEU A 141 11.14 2.14 -23.26
CA LEU A 141 10.00 1.23 -23.10
C LEU A 141 9.68 0.92 -21.63
N LEU A 142 10.67 0.96 -20.72
CA LEU A 142 10.50 0.67 -19.29
C LEU A 142 9.29 1.35 -18.60
N PRO A 143 8.99 2.65 -18.83
CA PRO A 143 7.80 3.29 -18.24
C PRO A 143 6.46 2.78 -18.81
N GLN A 144 6.47 2.19 -20.01
CA GLN A 144 5.25 1.70 -20.69
C GLN A 144 4.93 0.25 -20.32
N ILE A 145 5.93 -0.50 -19.83
CA ILE A 145 5.77 -1.90 -19.42
C ILE A 145 5.14 -1.96 -18.03
N SER A 146 4.16 -2.83 -17.87
CA SER A 146 3.45 -3.05 -16.60
C SER A 146 3.89 -4.35 -15.92
N THR A 147 4.20 -5.40 -16.69
CA THR A 147 4.52 -6.73 -16.14
C THR A 147 5.90 -6.76 -15.48
N ALA A 148 5.94 -7.10 -14.18
CA ALA A 148 7.19 -7.15 -13.40
C ALA A 148 8.23 -8.13 -13.98
N SER A 149 7.80 -9.30 -14.46
CA SER A 149 8.71 -10.27 -15.09
C SER A 149 9.40 -9.69 -16.33
N VAL A 150 8.66 -8.97 -17.18
CA VAL A 150 9.19 -8.32 -18.38
C VAL A 150 10.15 -7.18 -18.01
N LYS A 151 9.83 -6.37 -16.99
CA LYS A 151 10.77 -5.37 -16.45
C LYS A 151 12.09 -5.97 -16.01
N SER A 152 12.05 -7.11 -15.33
CA SER A 152 13.29 -7.79 -14.92
C SER A 152 14.11 -8.25 -16.13
N LYS A 153 13.45 -8.79 -17.17
CA LYS A 153 14.13 -9.17 -18.42
C LYS A 153 14.80 -7.97 -19.09
N ILE A 154 14.12 -6.83 -19.13
CA ILE A 154 14.66 -5.58 -19.67
C ILE A 154 15.90 -5.13 -18.88
N ASN A 155 15.81 -5.10 -17.54
CA ASN A 155 16.94 -4.69 -16.70
C ASN A 155 18.14 -5.63 -16.82
N SER A 156 17.89 -6.94 -16.91
CA SER A 156 18.95 -7.93 -17.16
C SER A 156 19.58 -7.73 -18.53
N ALA A 157 18.78 -7.48 -19.57
CA ALA A 157 19.30 -7.22 -20.90
C ALA A 157 20.08 -5.91 -20.99
N ILE A 158 19.66 -4.86 -20.30
CA ILE A 158 20.41 -3.61 -20.20
C ILE A 158 21.75 -3.86 -19.52
N SER A 159 21.76 -4.60 -18.40
CA SER A 159 22.99 -4.94 -17.68
C SER A 159 23.95 -5.76 -18.56
N GLU A 160 23.43 -6.75 -19.27
CA GLU A 160 24.20 -7.57 -20.21
C GLU A 160 24.76 -6.74 -21.36
N ALA A 161 23.95 -5.86 -21.96
CA ALA A 161 24.38 -4.96 -23.02
C ALA A 161 25.48 -4.01 -22.54
N GLN A 162 25.35 -3.46 -21.34
CA GLN A 162 26.37 -2.62 -20.71
C GLN A 162 27.66 -3.39 -20.44
N TYR A 163 27.55 -4.66 -20.00
CA TYR A 163 28.70 -5.53 -19.82
C TYR A 163 29.40 -5.82 -21.16
N LYS A 164 28.65 -6.19 -22.21
CA LYS A 164 29.20 -6.38 -23.57
C LYS A 164 29.85 -5.10 -24.11
N LEU A 165 29.24 -3.93 -23.90
CA LEU A 165 29.85 -2.64 -24.23
C LEU A 165 31.15 -2.40 -23.44
N SER A 166 31.21 -2.77 -22.16
CA SER A 166 32.44 -2.68 -21.37
C SER A 166 33.53 -3.63 -21.86
N LEU A 167 33.16 -4.84 -22.26
CA LEU A 167 34.06 -5.81 -22.88
C LEU A 167 34.52 -5.32 -24.25
N MET A 168 33.67 -4.70 -25.05
CA MET A 168 34.05 -4.07 -26.32
C MET A 168 34.96 -2.88 -26.10
N ASN A 169 34.73 -2.05 -25.08
CA ASN A 169 35.67 -0.99 -24.72
C ASN A 169 37.02 -1.55 -24.24
N ASN A 170 37.04 -2.71 -23.57
CA ASN A 170 38.27 -3.38 -23.12
C ASN A 170 38.96 -4.18 -24.25
N ASN A 171 38.20 -4.76 -25.18
CA ASN A 171 38.66 -5.39 -26.42
C ASN A 171 38.84 -4.39 -27.55
N SER A 172 38.56 -3.10 -27.30
CA SER A 172 39.08 -1.88 -27.92
C SER A 172 40.26 -1.32 -27.09
N ASN A 173 40.87 -2.14 -26.22
CA ASN A 173 42.18 -1.89 -25.59
C ASN A 173 43.20 -3.05 -25.77
N SER A 174 42.90 -4.10 -26.56
CA SER A 174 43.83 -5.22 -26.84
C SER A 174 44.29 -5.42 -28.31
N SER A 175 44.05 -4.45 -29.18
CA SER A 175 44.75 -4.18 -30.45
C SER A 175 44.90 -2.67 -30.73
N ASN A 176 44.46 -1.80 -29.82
CA ASN A 176 43.39 -0.91 -30.27
C ASN A 176 43.65 0.59 -30.12
N ASP A 177 44.11 1.10 -31.24
CA ASP A 177 43.76 2.36 -31.87
C ASP A 177 42.54 3.12 -31.32
N ASP A 178 42.87 4.28 -30.75
CA ASP A 178 42.39 5.60 -31.16
C ASP A 178 40.87 5.79 -31.39
N ASN A 179 40.22 6.28 -30.33
CA ASN A 179 39.51 7.56 -30.38
C ASN A 179 39.54 8.28 -29.02
N ASN A 180 40.74 8.67 -28.62
CA ASN A 180 41.13 10.02 -28.21
C ASN A 180 40.14 10.87 -27.36
N THR A 181 40.24 10.76 -26.04
CA THR A 181 40.48 11.97 -25.23
C THR A 181 41.79 11.76 -24.49
N SER A 182 42.89 11.85 -25.25
CA SER A 182 44.22 12.03 -24.66
C SER A 182 44.12 13.23 -23.72
N TYR A 183 44.18 12.95 -22.42
CA TYR A 183 44.30 14.01 -21.43
C TYR A 183 45.58 14.77 -21.76
N LYS A 184 45.45 16.04 -22.12
CA LYS A 184 46.58 16.91 -22.50
C LYS A 184 47.64 16.98 -21.41
N ALA A 185 47.19 16.86 -20.15
CA ALA A 185 48.02 16.71 -18.97
C ALA A 185 47.22 16.05 -17.85
N THR A 186 47.91 15.43 -16.90
CA THR A 186 47.32 14.93 -15.65
C THR A 186 48.15 15.38 -14.46
N TYR A 187 47.50 15.88 -13.42
CA TYR A 187 48.15 16.38 -12.20
C TYR A 187 47.56 15.72 -10.97
N GLU A 188 48.39 15.38 -9.98
CA GLU A 188 47.91 15.16 -8.61
C GLU A 188 47.98 16.49 -7.85
N MET A 189 46.84 16.95 -7.35
CA MET A 189 46.72 18.25 -6.69
C MET A 189 46.09 18.12 -5.30
N GLU A 190 46.46 19.01 -4.38
CA GLU A 190 45.72 19.19 -3.13
C GLU A 190 44.44 19.99 -3.45
N ALA A 191 43.28 19.35 -3.27
CA ALA A 191 41.98 19.96 -3.47
C ALA A 191 41.39 20.48 -2.16
N THR A 192 40.86 21.70 -2.25
CA THR A 192 39.94 22.28 -1.28
C THR A 192 38.58 22.49 -1.94
N ALA A 193 37.57 22.90 -1.17
CA ALA A 193 36.29 23.31 -1.72
C ALA A 193 35.86 24.65 -1.14
N TYR A 194 35.19 25.44 -1.97
CA TYR A 194 34.65 26.75 -1.61
C TYR A 194 33.20 26.91 -2.10
N TYR A 195 32.46 27.80 -1.45
CA TYR A 195 31.09 28.15 -1.79
C TYR A 195 30.91 29.65 -1.62
N GLY A 196 29.87 30.22 -2.25
CA GLY A 196 29.51 31.62 -2.09
C GLY A 196 29.46 32.39 -3.40
N HIS A 197 29.04 33.65 -3.30
CA HIS A 197 28.74 34.50 -4.45
C HIS A 197 29.92 35.46 -4.71
N GLY A 198 30.76 35.10 -5.67
CA GLY A 198 31.82 35.95 -6.21
C GLY A 198 31.74 36.03 -7.74
N ILE A 199 32.51 36.96 -8.31
CA ILE A 199 32.80 36.96 -9.74
C ILE A 199 34.15 36.26 -9.89
N THR A 200 34.21 35.23 -10.73
CA THR A 200 35.45 34.50 -11.00
C THR A 200 36.46 35.39 -11.70
N ALA A 201 37.74 35.00 -11.73
CA ALA A 201 38.77 35.68 -12.52
C ALA A 201 38.40 35.86 -14.01
N MET A 202 37.53 35.00 -14.56
CA MET A 202 37.00 35.11 -15.92
C MET A 202 35.75 36.01 -16.06
N GLY A 203 35.27 36.64 -14.98
CA GLY A 203 34.13 37.54 -15.03
C GLY A 203 32.76 36.84 -14.97
N THR A 204 32.73 35.53 -14.72
CA THR A 204 31.49 34.73 -14.66
C THR A 204 31.09 34.44 -13.22
N LYS A 205 29.81 34.09 -12.99
CA LYS A 205 29.40 33.54 -11.70
C LYS A 205 29.83 32.08 -11.61
N PRO A 206 30.38 31.61 -10.47
CA PRO A 206 30.73 30.22 -10.29
C PRO A 206 29.47 29.35 -10.30
N VAL A 207 29.57 28.19 -10.95
CA VAL A 207 28.48 27.21 -11.11
C VAL A 207 28.95 25.84 -10.68
N ARG A 208 28.10 25.09 -9.98
CA ARG A 208 28.30 23.67 -9.69
C ARG A 208 27.19 22.87 -10.39
N ASP A 209 27.58 22.11 -11.41
CA ASP A 209 26.70 21.20 -12.16
C ASP A 209 27.35 19.81 -12.25
N PRO A 210 26.84 18.80 -11.54
CA PRO A 210 27.34 17.42 -11.60
C PRO A 210 27.19 16.76 -12.97
N ASN A 211 26.25 17.21 -13.81
CA ASN A 211 25.99 16.65 -15.14
C ASN A 211 26.52 17.54 -16.27
N GLY A 212 27.19 18.64 -15.93
CA GLY A 212 27.67 19.65 -16.85
C GLY A 212 29.04 20.19 -16.46
N LEU A 213 29.26 21.49 -16.70
CA LEU A 213 30.53 22.16 -16.42
C LEU A 213 30.46 22.92 -15.11
N SER A 214 31.25 22.46 -14.14
CA SER A 214 31.42 23.15 -12.86
C SER A 214 32.59 24.14 -12.89
N THR A 215 32.64 25.08 -11.95
CA THR A 215 33.70 26.08 -11.84
C THR A 215 34.76 25.62 -10.85
N VAL A 216 36.04 25.77 -11.20
CA VAL A 216 37.15 25.53 -10.27
C VAL A 216 38.15 26.68 -10.30
N ALA A 217 38.81 26.90 -9.16
CA ALA A 217 39.92 27.82 -9.05
C ALA A 217 41.25 27.08 -9.16
N VAL A 218 42.18 27.60 -9.96
CA VAL A 218 43.49 26.97 -10.22
C VAL A 218 44.63 28.00 -10.16
N ASP A 219 45.87 27.53 -10.10
CA ASP A 219 47.02 28.37 -10.43
C ASP A 219 47.19 28.45 -11.95
N LYS A 220 47.00 29.65 -12.52
CA LYS A 220 47.13 29.92 -13.96
C LYS A 220 48.50 29.60 -14.56
N THR A 221 49.55 29.49 -13.74
CA THR A 221 50.89 29.09 -14.20
C THR A 221 51.03 27.59 -14.42
N VAL A 222 50.14 26.78 -13.81
CA VAL A 222 50.09 25.32 -13.98
C VAL A 222 48.97 24.93 -14.95
N ILE A 223 47.77 25.47 -14.75
CA ILE A 223 46.59 25.22 -15.61
C ILE A 223 46.04 26.58 -16.07
N PRO A 224 46.15 26.93 -17.36
CA PRO A 224 45.62 28.20 -17.88
C PRO A 224 44.11 28.35 -17.65
N LEU A 225 43.65 29.57 -17.37
CA LEU A 225 42.22 29.86 -17.24
C LEU A 225 41.49 29.64 -18.57
N GLY A 226 40.32 28.99 -18.51
CA GLY A 226 39.55 28.52 -19.66
C GLY A 226 39.82 27.05 -20.02
N SER A 227 40.74 26.36 -19.33
CA SER A 227 40.97 24.93 -19.55
C SER A 227 39.78 24.10 -19.11
N LYS A 228 39.42 23.10 -19.92
CA LYS A 228 38.41 22.08 -19.57
C LYS A 228 39.10 20.95 -18.83
N LEU A 229 38.56 20.61 -17.68
CA LEU A 229 39.11 19.63 -16.76
C LEU A 229 38.10 18.51 -16.51
N TYR A 230 38.60 17.35 -16.15
CA TYR A 230 37.83 16.25 -15.56
C TYR A 230 38.47 15.82 -14.24
N ILE A 231 37.66 15.79 -13.20
CA ILE A 231 38.09 15.45 -11.85
C ILE A 231 37.21 14.29 -11.37
N PRO A 232 37.77 13.06 -11.22
CA PRO A 232 37.01 11.91 -10.79
C PRO A 232 36.25 12.16 -9.49
N GLY A 233 34.95 11.85 -9.47
CA GLY A 233 34.07 12.08 -8.32
C GLY A 233 33.52 13.51 -8.18
N TYR A 234 34.02 14.49 -8.95
CA TYR A 234 33.48 15.84 -9.01
C TYR A 234 32.74 16.12 -10.34
N GLY A 235 33.31 15.65 -11.45
CA GLY A 235 32.77 15.79 -12.81
C GLY A 235 33.63 16.67 -13.71
N TYR A 236 33.05 17.16 -14.81
CA TYR A 236 33.73 18.11 -15.68
C TYR A 236 33.73 19.52 -15.09
N ALA A 237 34.83 20.24 -15.32
CA ALA A 237 35.00 21.57 -14.78
C ALA A 237 35.74 22.52 -15.74
N ILE A 238 35.60 23.81 -15.50
CA ILE A 238 36.32 24.88 -16.18
C ILE A 238 37.21 25.56 -15.15
N ALA A 239 38.50 25.70 -15.48
CA ALA A 239 39.43 26.56 -14.77
C ALA A 239 39.04 28.02 -14.99
N ALA A 240 38.09 28.55 -14.23
CA ALA A 240 37.55 29.90 -14.47
C ALA A 240 37.92 30.91 -13.37
N ASP A 241 38.49 30.44 -12.26
CA ASP A 241 38.84 31.30 -11.14
C ASP A 241 40.29 31.13 -10.66
N THR A 242 40.76 32.06 -9.85
CA THR A 242 42.05 31.99 -9.15
C THR A 242 41.89 32.48 -7.72
N GLY A 243 42.54 31.80 -6.78
CA GLY A 243 42.60 32.24 -5.39
C GLY A 243 44.02 32.66 -4.99
N GLY A 244 44.14 33.64 -4.07
CA GLY A 244 45.44 34.02 -3.52
C GLY A 244 46.19 32.84 -2.88
N ALA A 245 45.45 31.93 -2.25
CA ALA A 245 45.97 30.71 -1.62
C ALA A 245 46.05 29.49 -2.56
N ILE A 246 45.52 29.59 -3.78
CA ILE A 246 45.51 28.51 -4.77
C ILE A 246 46.71 28.71 -5.69
N LYS A 247 47.83 28.11 -5.29
CA LYS A 247 49.13 28.22 -5.96
C LYS A 247 49.75 26.84 -6.17
N GLN A 248 50.50 26.70 -7.25
CA GLN A 248 51.17 25.47 -7.68
C GLN A 248 50.17 24.30 -7.85
N MET A 249 50.44 23.14 -7.25
CA MET A 249 49.62 21.93 -7.36
C MET A 249 48.43 21.94 -6.39
N LYS A 250 47.68 23.05 -6.37
CA LYS A 250 46.45 23.22 -5.59
C LYS A 250 45.28 23.59 -6.48
N ILE A 251 44.10 23.10 -6.12
CA ILE A 251 42.84 23.35 -6.82
C ILE A 251 41.73 23.60 -5.79
N ASP A 252 40.82 24.52 -6.09
CA ASP A 252 39.64 24.78 -5.26
C ASP A 252 38.36 24.46 -6.05
N LEU A 253 37.55 23.55 -5.53
CA LEU A 253 36.34 23.07 -6.20
C LEU A 253 35.13 23.87 -5.71
N PHE A 254 34.40 24.50 -6.63
CA PHE A 254 33.18 25.21 -6.24
C PHE A 254 32.08 24.22 -5.86
N MET A 255 31.34 24.51 -4.79
CA MET A 255 30.18 23.77 -4.34
C MET A 255 28.99 24.72 -4.16
N ASN A 256 27.77 24.17 -4.16
CA ASN A 256 26.57 24.98 -4.01
C ASN A 256 26.34 25.44 -2.57
N THR A 257 26.81 24.66 -1.59
CA THR A 257 26.54 24.91 -0.17
C THR A 257 27.78 24.79 0.70
N ARG A 258 27.71 25.41 1.89
CA ARG A 258 28.76 25.33 2.92
C ARG A 258 28.94 23.90 3.41
N GLU A 259 27.83 23.19 3.55
CA GLU A 259 27.77 21.81 4.02
C GLU A 259 28.51 20.87 3.06
N GLU A 260 28.34 21.06 1.75
CA GLU A 260 29.11 20.33 0.73
C GLU A 260 30.61 20.59 0.82
N CYS A 261 31.03 21.83 1.10
CA CYS A 261 32.45 22.13 1.32
C CYS A 261 33.02 21.39 2.54
N TYR A 262 32.30 21.37 3.66
CA TYR A 262 32.72 20.63 4.85
C TYR A 262 32.76 19.12 4.63
N ALA A 263 31.78 18.57 3.92
CA ALA A 263 31.76 17.16 3.55
C ALA A 263 32.91 16.81 2.58
N PHE A 264 33.27 17.73 1.69
CA PHE A 264 34.41 17.54 0.79
C PHE A 264 35.74 17.57 1.56
N GLY A 265 35.94 18.54 2.45
CA GLY A 265 37.18 18.69 3.21
C GLY A 265 38.41 18.95 2.33
N ARG A 266 39.61 18.73 2.86
CA ARG A 266 40.88 18.82 2.10
C ARG A 266 41.36 17.42 1.75
N ARG A 267 41.68 17.18 0.49
CA ARG A 267 42.12 15.85 0.01
C ARG A 267 42.97 15.95 -1.25
N LYS A 268 43.75 14.92 -1.57
CA LYS A 268 44.40 14.82 -2.89
C LYS A 268 43.40 14.37 -3.94
N VAL A 269 43.46 14.96 -5.13
CA VAL A 269 42.68 14.56 -6.30
C VAL A 269 43.56 14.49 -7.54
N THR A 270 43.18 13.62 -8.47
CA THR A 270 43.76 13.59 -9.81
C THR A 270 42.94 14.51 -10.71
N VAL A 271 43.60 15.43 -11.41
CA VAL A 271 42.98 16.38 -12.33
C VAL A 271 43.48 16.08 -13.74
N HIS A 272 42.55 15.79 -14.64
CA HIS A 272 42.85 15.57 -16.04
C HIS A 272 42.51 16.82 -16.85
N VAL A 273 43.45 17.32 -17.64
CA VAL A 273 43.21 18.40 -18.61
C VAL A 273 42.68 17.79 -19.89
N ILE A 274 41.44 18.14 -20.25
CA ILE A 274 40.77 17.66 -21.46
C ILE A 274 41.14 18.54 -22.65
N ALA A 275 41.17 19.86 -22.45
CA ALA A 275 41.44 20.85 -23.48
C ALA A 275 41.97 22.15 -22.85
N TYR A 276 42.90 22.82 -23.53
CA TYR A 276 43.37 24.15 -23.15
C TYR A 276 42.40 25.25 -23.63
N PRO A 277 42.55 26.51 -23.18
CA PRO A 277 41.64 27.60 -23.56
C PRO A 277 41.61 27.78 -25.09
N GLY A 278 40.41 27.82 -25.67
CA GLY A 278 40.20 27.96 -27.11
C GLY A 278 40.22 26.66 -27.92
N GLU A 279 40.45 25.51 -27.28
CA GLU A 279 40.40 24.19 -27.92
C GLU A 279 39.01 23.50 -27.81
N TRP A 280 38.02 24.14 -27.16
CA TRP A 280 36.69 23.59 -26.91
C TRP A 280 35.61 24.67 -26.77
#